data_AF-A0A5J5H5N0-F1
#
_entry.id   AF-A0A5J5H5N0-F1
#
_cell.length_a   1.000
_cell.length_b   1.000
_cell.length_c   1.000
_cell.angle_alpha   90.00
_cell.angle_beta   90.00
_cell.angle_gamma   90.00
#
_symmetry.space_group_name_H-M   'P 1'
#
loop_
_entity.id
_entity.type
_entity.pdbx_description
1 polymer ?
#
loop_
_entity_poly.entity_id
_entity_poly.type
_entity_poly.pdbx_seq_one_letter_code
_entity_poly.pdbx_strand_id
1 'polypeptide(L)'
;MEGEQRFKFFEGNGLAVLIGPFVFGLFGSAIPDWSFRIFLLNMLITIFSVGLARYWYQTVENTIRYNSLTSFIMLITMGLFLTEPILRMSFGTMVFWPFVLLYVLIIGYSLYKREMIFQAFHEPGKSKIAFGAYLFVFILIIISAFSFRNGQELILMQLLDDHEGVFFFTFLMYLGGLFLSFLSFALLKKPEDIK
;
A
#
# COMPACT_ATOMS: atom_id res chain seq x y z
N MET A 1 -21.09 -0.85 36.01
CA MET A 1 -20.85 -0.62 34.58
C MET A 1 -19.63 0.27 34.50
N GLU A 2 -18.44 -0.32 34.60
CA GLU A 2 -17.18 0.41 34.51
C GLU A 2 -17.00 0.88 33.07
N GLY A 3 -16.88 2.20 32.90
CA GLY A 3 -16.68 2.80 31.60
C GLY A 3 -15.31 2.40 31.06
N GLU A 4 -15.29 1.56 30.03
CA GLU A 4 -14.11 1.39 29.20
C GLU A 4 -13.66 2.77 28.73
N GLN A 5 -12.45 3.18 29.14
CA GLN A 5 -11.81 4.37 28.62
C GLN A 5 -11.74 4.25 27.10
N ARG A 6 -12.57 5.01 26.38
CA ARG A 6 -12.37 5.24 24.96
C ARG A 6 -10.96 5.81 24.79
N PHE A 7 -10.04 5.00 24.27
CA PHE A 7 -8.70 5.44 23.89
C PHE A 7 -8.83 6.68 23.00
N LYS A 8 -7.90 7.63 23.07
CA LYS A 8 -7.99 8.82 22.21
C LYS A 8 -7.86 8.39 20.75
N PHE A 9 -8.58 9.06 19.85
CA PHE A 9 -8.53 8.78 18.41
C PHE A 9 -7.10 8.65 17.86
N PHE A 10 -6.20 9.50 18.37
CA PHE A 10 -4.77 9.51 18.04
C PHE A 10 -3.89 8.53 18.83
N GLU A 11 -4.38 7.99 19.96
CA GLU A 11 -3.73 6.88 20.66
C GLU A 11 -3.98 5.53 19.93
N GLY A 12 -4.96 5.47 19.02
CA GLY A 12 -5.09 4.40 18.03
C GLY A 12 -4.42 4.73 16.69
N ASN A 13 -4.61 3.87 15.69
CA ASN A 13 -4.03 4.04 14.35
C ASN A 13 -4.64 5.19 13.51
N GLY A 14 -5.47 6.07 14.10
CA GLY A 14 -6.12 7.18 13.39
C GLY A 14 -5.13 8.20 12.81
N LEU A 15 -4.02 8.44 13.50
CA LEU A 15 -2.95 9.34 13.03
C LEU A 15 -2.19 8.72 11.84
N ALA A 16 -2.04 7.39 11.83
CA ALA A 16 -1.36 6.66 10.76
C ALA A 16 -2.14 6.70 9.44
N VAL A 17 -3.48 6.67 9.51
CA VAL A 17 -4.37 6.85 8.34
C VAL A 17 -4.25 8.24 7.70
N LEU A 18 -3.79 9.25 8.46
CA LEU A 18 -3.47 10.57 7.91
C LEU A 18 -2.05 10.60 7.34
N ILE A 19 -1.05 10.27 8.15
CA ILE A 19 0.37 10.47 7.79
C ILE A 19 0.81 9.54 6.66
N GLY A 20 0.46 8.26 6.72
CA GLY A 20 0.88 7.28 5.71
C GLY A 20 0.39 7.68 4.31
N PRO A 21 -0.92 7.74 4.08
CA PRO A 21 -1.48 8.18 2.81
C PRO A 21 -1.02 9.59 2.38
N PHE A 22 -0.84 10.53 3.30
CA PHE A 22 -0.29 11.85 2.94
C PHE A 22 1.12 11.76 2.34
N VAL A 23 2.04 11.06 3.00
CA VAL A 23 3.43 10.90 2.54
C VAL A 23 3.47 10.16 1.20
N PHE A 24 2.74 9.06 1.07
CA PHE A 24 2.70 8.28 -0.15
C PHE A 24 1.97 8.98 -1.29
N GLY A 25 0.94 9.77 -0.97
CA GLY A 25 0.21 10.60 -1.92
C GLY A 25 1.07 11.74 -2.48
N LEU A 26 1.94 12.32 -1.65
CA LEU A 26 2.98 13.24 -2.11
C LEU A 26 3.92 12.58 -3.12
N PHE A 27 4.49 11.41 -2.79
CA PHE A 27 5.36 10.67 -3.71
C PHE A 27 4.66 10.30 -5.02
N GLY A 28 3.45 9.74 -4.95
CA GLY A 28 2.64 9.38 -6.13
C GLY A 28 2.31 10.58 -7.03
N SER A 29 2.12 11.75 -6.43
CA SER A 29 1.86 13.00 -7.15
C SER A 29 3.12 13.67 -7.71
N ALA A 30 4.28 13.44 -7.09
CA ALA A 30 5.56 14.05 -7.48
C ALA A 30 6.26 13.29 -8.62
N ILE A 31 6.00 12.00 -8.76
CA ILE A 31 6.70 11.12 -9.72
C ILE A 31 5.73 10.68 -10.84
N PRO A 32 6.15 10.67 -12.12
CA PRO A 32 7.46 11.10 -12.62
C PRO A 32 7.66 12.62 -12.56
N ASP A 33 6.58 13.38 -12.79
CA ASP A 33 6.57 14.84 -12.72
C ASP A 33 5.51 15.30 -11.71
N TRP A 34 5.73 16.46 -11.10
CA TRP A 34 4.77 17.03 -10.16
C TRP A 34 3.42 17.31 -10.82
N SER A 35 2.34 16.76 -10.26
CA SER A 35 0.97 17.07 -10.67
C SER A 35 0.11 17.49 -9.49
N PHE A 36 -0.22 18.78 -9.47
CA PHE A 36 -1.11 19.34 -8.46
C PHE A 36 -2.51 18.71 -8.48
N ARG A 37 -3.00 18.31 -9.66
CA ARG A 37 -4.31 17.65 -9.80
C ARG A 37 -4.32 16.27 -9.12
N ILE A 38 -3.26 15.50 -9.32
CA ILE A 38 -3.12 14.18 -8.67
C ILE A 38 -2.91 14.36 -7.16
N PHE A 39 -2.10 15.33 -6.75
CA PHE A 39 -1.95 15.66 -5.33
C PHE A 39 -3.30 15.97 -4.67
N LEU A 40 -4.14 16.81 -5.28
CA LEU A 40 -5.48 17.10 -4.76
C LEU A 40 -6.37 15.87 -4.70
N LEU A 41 -6.34 15.00 -5.71
CA LEU A 41 -7.07 13.74 -5.70
C LEU A 41 -6.62 12.86 -4.52
N ASN A 42 -5.32 12.74 -4.28
CA ASN A 42 -4.74 11.95 -3.20
C ASN A 42 -5.12 12.52 -1.83
N MET A 43 -5.15 13.84 -1.72
CA MET A 43 -5.64 14.52 -0.52
C MET A 43 -7.12 14.26 -0.27
N LEU A 44 -7.97 14.29 -1.30
CA LEU A 44 -9.39 13.96 -1.17
C LEU A 44 -9.60 12.51 -0.72
N ILE A 45 -8.87 11.57 -1.31
CA ILE A 45 -8.90 10.15 -0.90
C ILE A 45 -8.45 10.02 0.56
N THR A 46 -7.36 10.69 0.95
CA THR A 46 -6.85 10.67 2.33
C THR A 46 -7.88 11.23 3.32
N ILE A 47 -8.51 12.36 3.00
CA ILE A 47 -9.56 12.97 3.84
C ILE A 47 -10.74 12.01 4.00
N PHE A 48 -11.17 11.36 2.92
CA PHE A 48 -12.23 10.37 2.97
C PHE A 48 -11.84 9.17 3.86
N SER A 49 -10.61 8.67 3.73
CA SER A 49 -10.08 7.59 4.57
C SER A 49 -10.05 7.96 6.06
N VAL A 50 -9.63 9.18 6.40
CA VAL A 50 -9.66 9.70 7.77
C VAL A 50 -11.10 9.86 8.27
N GLY A 51 -12.02 10.32 7.42
CA GLY A 51 -13.45 10.40 7.74
C GLY A 51 -14.03 9.04 8.09
N LEU A 52 -13.71 8.01 7.30
CA LEU A 52 -14.15 6.64 7.56
C LEU A 52 -13.53 6.06 8.83
N ALA A 53 -12.24 6.31 9.07
CA ALA A 53 -11.59 5.95 10.33
C ALA A 53 -12.26 6.61 11.53
N ARG A 54 -12.62 7.90 11.43
CA ARG A 54 -13.35 8.61 12.49
C ARG A 54 -14.76 8.07 12.72
N TYR A 55 -15.46 7.69 11.66
CA TYR A 55 -16.75 7.01 11.77
C TYR A 55 -16.59 5.68 12.52
N TRP A 56 -15.63 4.84 12.14
CA TRP A 56 -15.38 3.58 12.83
C TRP A 56 -14.94 3.74 14.28
N TYR A 57 -14.19 4.79 14.61
CA TYR A 57 -13.86 5.12 15.98
C TYR A 57 -15.12 5.35 16.85
N GLN A 58 -16.21 5.84 16.25
CA GLN A 58 -17.46 6.09 16.98
C GLN A 58 -18.35 4.85 17.06
N THR A 59 -18.29 3.95 16.08
CA THR A 59 -19.21 2.82 15.92
C THR A 59 -18.63 1.44 16.24
N VAL A 60 -17.31 1.27 16.22
CA VAL A 60 -16.64 -0.01 16.49
C VAL A 60 -16.20 -0.02 17.95
N GLU A 61 -16.82 -0.88 18.76
CA GLU A 61 -16.55 -0.98 20.20
C GLU A 61 -15.17 -1.59 20.49
N ASN A 62 -14.72 -2.55 19.66
CA ASN A 62 -13.47 -3.26 19.87
C ASN A 62 -12.26 -2.50 19.29
N THR A 63 -11.34 -2.06 20.16
CA THR A 63 -10.09 -1.36 19.79
C THR A 63 -9.20 -2.14 18.81
N ILE A 64 -9.11 -3.46 18.96
CA ILE A 64 -8.33 -4.32 18.06
C ILE A 64 -8.95 -4.29 16.66
N ARG A 65 -10.28 -4.41 16.58
CA ARG A 65 -10.99 -4.35 15.30
C ARG A 65 -10.84 -2.98 14.65
N TYR A 66 -10.93 -1.90 15.43
CA TYR A 66 -10.68 -0.55 14.95
C TYR A 66 -9.27 -0.39 14.37
N ASN A 67 -8.24 -0.84 15.08
CA ASN A 67 -6.85 -0.77 14.64
C ASN A 67 -6.61 -1.58 13.35
N SER A 68 -7.25 -2.74 13.23
CA SER A 68 -7.15 -3.58 12.02
C SER A 68 -7.80 -2.92 10.80
N LEU A 69 -8.98 -2.32 10.96
CA LEU A 69 -9.68 -1.60 9.89
C LEU A 69 -8.95 -0.33 9.46
N THR A 70 -8.40 0.42 10.42
CA THR A 70 -7.61 1.62 10.13
C THR A 70 -6.29 1.28 9.46
N SER A 71 -5.59 0.21 9.88
CA SER A 71 -4.42 -0.28 9.16
C SER A 71 -4.75 -0.81 7.76
N PHE A 72 -5.91 -1.48 7.59
CA PHE A 72 -6.38 -1.90 6.26
C PHE A 72 -6.52 -0.72 5.31
N ILE A 73 -7.29 0.31 5.70
CA ILE A 73 -7.52 1.47 4.83
C ILE A 73 -6.24 2.27 4.57
N MET A 74 -5.35 2.35 5.57
CA MET A 74 -4.03 2.95 5.41
C MET A 74 -3.20 2.22 4.33
N LEU A 75 -3.04 0.90 4.46
CA LEU A 75 -2.20 0.11 3.55
C LEU A 75 -2.77 0.06 2.13
N ILE A 76 -4.08 -0.10 1.96
CA ILE A 76 -4.68 -0.12 0.62
C ILE A 76 -4.58 1.25 -0.06
N THR A 77 -4.73 2.35 0.69
CA THR A 77 -4.58 3.71 0.15
C THR A 77 -3.13 4.00 -0.22
N MET A 78 -2.17 3.64 0.65
CA MET A 78 -0.74 3.74 0.32
C MET A 78 -0.37 2.88 -0.89
N GLY A 79 -0.92 1.67 -0.96
CA GLY A 79 -0.74 0.77 -2.10
C GLY A 79 -1.24 1.38 -3.41
N LEU A 80 -2.42 2.01 -3.39
CA LEU A 80 -2.95 2.74 -4.55
C LEU A 80 -2.04 3.91 -4.97
N PHE A 81 -1.60 4.75 -4.03
CA PHE A 81 -0.77 5.91 -4.37
C PHE A 81 0.59 5.51 -4.94
N LEU A 82 1.14 4.36 -4.54
CA LEU A 82 2.36 3.81 -5.13
C LEU A 82 2.18 3.30 -6.56
N THR A 83 0.96 2.95 -6.98
CA THR A 83 0.72 2.53 -8.36
C THR A 83 0.51 3.70 -9.31
N GLU A 84 0.18 4.89 -8.80
CA GLU A 84 -0.11 6.06 -9.62
C GLU A 84 1.03 6.46 -10.58
N PRO A 85 2.32 6.48 -10.21
CA PRO A 85 3.37 6.94 -11.11
C PRO A 85 3.42 6.19 -12.44
N ILE A 86 3.36 4.84 -12.42
CA ILE A 86 3.36 4.05 -13.66
C ILE A 86 2.05 4.20 -14.44
N LEU A 87 0.92 4.34 -13.73
CA LEU A 87 -0.39 4.54 -14.36
C LEU A 87 -0.46 5.89 -15.07
N ARG A 88 0.17 6.92 -14.50
CA ARG A 88 0.31 8.24 -15.10
C ARG A 88 1.21 8.22 -16.33
N MET A 89 2.37 7.55 -16.25
CA MET A 89 3.29 7.42 -17.39
C MET A 89 2.67 6.66 -18.56
N SER A 90 1.87 5.63 -18.27
CA SER A 90 1.24 4.80 -19.30
C SER A 90 -0.11 5.35 -19.78
N PHE A 91 -0.65 6.40 -19.15
CA PHE A 91 -1.98 6.92 -19.44
C PHE A 91 -2.14 7.32 -20.92
N GLY A 92 -3.25 6.92 -21.54
CA GLY A 92 -3.51 7.15 -22.97
C GLY A 92 -2.81 6.18 -23.93
N THR A 93 -2.00 5.24 -23.42
CA THR A 93 -1.37 4.17 -24.22
C THR A 93 -2.07 2.82 -24.00
N MET A 94 -1.82 1.85 -24.88
CA MET A 94 -2.33 0.48 -24.69
C MET A 94 -1.73 -0.22 -23.45
N VAL A 95 -0.55 0.20 -22.98
CA VAL A 95 0.16 -0.40 -21.85
C VAL A 95 -0.51 -0.05 -20.50
N PHE A 96 -1.32 1.00 -20.46
CA PHE A 96 -2.11 1.38 -19.28
C PHE A 96 -3.02 0.26 -18.78
N TRP A 97 -3.75 -0.38 -19.70
CA TRP A 97 -4.78 -1.35 -19.36
C TRP A 97 -4.23 -2.60 -18.68
N PRO A 98 -3.11 -3.20 -19.13
CA PRO A 98 -2.42 -4.26 -18.38
C PRO A 98 -2.10 -3.91 -16.93
N PHE A 99 -1.60 -2.70 -16.64
CA PHE A 99 -1.32 -2.27 -15.26
C PHE A 99 -2.59 -2.17 -14.43
N VAL A 100 -3.64 -1.53 -14.95
CA VAL A 100 -4.93 -1.45 -14.24
C VAL A 100 -5.51 -2.84 -14.01
N LEU A 101 -5.51 -3.71 -15.03
CA LEU A 101 -6.02 -5.07 -14.94
C LEU A 101 -5.27 -5.87 -13.88
N LEU A 102 -3.95 -5.81 -13.86
CA LEU A 102 -3.13 -6.51 -12.87
C LEU A 102 -3.43 -6.00 -11.45
N TYR A 103 -3.56 -4.68 -11.26
CA TYR A 103 -3.92 -4.10 -9.97
C TYR A 103 -5.30 -4.61 -9.48
N VAL A 104 -6.30 -4.58 -10.35
CA VAL A 104 -7.65 -5.08 -10.04
C VAL A 104 -7.64 -6.59 -9.76
N LEU A 105 -6.88 -7.38 -10.51
CA LEU A 105 -6.74 -8.82 -10.29
C LEU A 105 -6.09 -9.12 -8.93
N ILE A 106 -5.07 -8.35 -8.54
CA ILE A 106 -4.45 -8.50 -7.21
C ILE A 106 -5.45 -8.16 -6.11
N ILE A 107 -6.22 -7.07 -6.23
CA ILE A 107 -7.28 -6.74 -5.28
C ILE A 107 -8.32 -7.88 -5.21
N GLY A 108 -8.82 -8.33 -6.35
CA GLY A 108 -9.83 -9.39 -6.43
C GLY A 108 -9.34 -10.71 -5.84
N TYR A 109 -8.10 -11.11 -6.17
CA TYR A 109 -7.45 -12.28 -5.60
C TYR A 109 -7.28 -12.15 -4.08
N SER A 110 -6.83 -10.99 -3.60
CA SER A 110 -6.58 -10.73 -2.18
C SER A 110 -7.87 -10.76 -1.39
N LEU A 111 -8.96 -10.23 -1.95
CA LEU A 111 -10.28 -10.30 -1.35
C LEU A 111 -10.79 -11.74 -1.29
N TYR A 112 -10.64 -12.52 -2.38
CA TYR A 112 -11.07 -13.92 -2.45
C TYR A 112 -10.27 -14.84 -1.52
N LYS A 113 -8.97 -14.59 -1.38
CA LYS A 113 -8.03 -15.40 -0.57
C LYS A 113 -7.66 -14.78 0.77
N ARG A 114 -8.41 -13.77 1.24
CA ARG A 114 -8.11 -13.04 2.49
C ARG A 114 -7.79 -13.95 3.69
N GLU A 115 -8.51 -15.07 3.83
CA GLU A 115 -8.32 -16.03 4.91
C GLU A 115 -6.97 -16.76 4.81
N MET A 116 -6.63 -17.22 3.61
CA MET A 116 -5.38 -17.89 3.33
C MET A 116 -4.18 -16.94 3.50
N ILE A 117 -4.35 -15.68 3.11
CA ILE A 117 -3.34 -14.63 3.31
C ILE A 117 -3.17 -14.36 4.80
N PHE A 118 -4.25 -14.21 5.57
CA PHE A 118 -4.18 -14.03 7.02
C PHE A 118 -3.43 -15.19 7.70
N GLN A 119 -3.82 -16.43 7.42
CA GLN A 119 -3.18 -17.62 7.98
C GLN A 119 -1.69 -17.71 7.60
N ALA A 120 -1.33 -17.29 6.38
CA ALA A 120 0.06 -17.26 5.96
C ALA A 120 0.94 -16.37 6.84
N PHE A 121 0.44 -15.19 7.23
CA PHE A 121 1.22 -14.26 8.06
C PHE A 121 1.07 -14.52 9.56
N HIS A 122 0.01 -15.21 9.98
CA HIS A 122 -0.17 -15.64 11.36
C HIS A 122 0.71 -16.87 11.69
N GLU A 123 0.76 -17.86 10.79
CA GLU A 123 1.58 -19.08 10.92
C GLU A 123 2.54 -19.25 9.72
N PRO A 124 3.64 -18.49 9.67
CA PRO A 124 4.50 -18.43 8.49
C PRO A 124 5.28 -19.72 8.21
N GLY A 125 5.48 -20.58 9.21
CA GLY A 125 6.41 -21.71 9.14
C GLY A 125 6.12 -22.77 8.07
N LYS A 126 4.90 -22.84 7.53
CA LYS A 126 4.52 -23.80 6.47
C LYS A 126 3.85 -23.15 5.24
N SER A 127 3.68 -21.83 5.24
CA SER A 127 2.91 -21.17 4.20
C SER A 127 3.76 -20.80 2.99
N LYS A 128 3.39 -21.34 1.82
CA LYS A 128 3.98 -20.95 0.53
C LYS A 128 3.76 -19.47 0.21
N ILE A 129 2.65 -18.89 0.68
CA ILE A 129 2.34 -17.47 0.48
C ILE A 129 3.29 -16.59 1.30
N ALA A 130 3.53 -16.95 2.57
CA ALA A 130 4.47 -16.20 3.41
C ALA A 130 5.90 -16.26 2.85
N PHE A 131 6.33 -17.46 2.45
CA PHE A 131 7.61 -17.63 1.78
C PHE A 131 7.72 -16.80 0.50
N GLY A 132 6.70 -16.83 -0.36
CA GLY A 132 6.64 -16.03 -1.59
C GLY A 132 6.68 -14.52 -1.31
N ALA A 133 5.97 -14.06 -0.27
CA ALA A 133 5.99 -12.66 0.16
C ALA A 133 7.38 -12.23 0.66
N TYR A 134 8.04 -13.04 1.48
CA TYR A 134 9.40 -12.75 1.94
C TYR A 134 10.41 -12.75 0.80
N LEU A 135 10.30 -13.72 -0.12
CA LEU A 135 11.15 -13.78 -1.31
C LEU A 135 10.94 -12.55 -2.20
N PHE A 136 9.69 -12.15 -2.41
CA PHE A 136 9.34 -10.96 -3.18
C PHE A 136 9.93 -9.70 -2.55
N VAL A 137 9.77 -9.50 -1.23
CA VAL A 137 10.38 -8.38 -0.49
C VAL A 137 11.90 -8.42 -0.58
N PHE A 138 12.51 -9.60 -0.44
CA PHE A 138 13.96 -9.76 -0.56
C PHE A 138 14.47 -9.37 -1.95
N ILE A 139 13.78 -9.81 -3.02
CA ILE A 139 14.09 -9.42 -4.40
C ILE A 139 13.92 -7.90 -4.57
N LEU A 140 12.82 -7.32 -4.09
CA LEU A 140 12.61 -5.87 -4.16
C LEU A 140 13.71 -5.08 -3.45
N ILE A 141 14.14 -5.52 -2.26
CA ILE A 141 15.23 -4.88 -1.51
C ILE A 141 16.53 -4.97 -2.29
N ILE A 142 16.87 -6.14 -2.83
CA ILE A 142 18.07 -6.32 -3.66
C ILE A 142 18.03 -5.35 -4.85
N ILE A 143 16.95 -5.39 -5.64
CA ILE A 143 16.82 -4.56 -6.83
C ILE A 143 16.89 -3.07 -6.46
N SER A 144 16.19 -2.65 -5.41
CA SER A 144 16.19 -1.26 -4.93
C SER A 144 17.56 -0.83 -4.40
N ALA A 145 18.27 -1.69 -3.66
CA ALA A 145 19.60 -1.41 -3.13
C ALA A 145 20.66 -1.27 -4.25
N PHE A 146 20.52 -2.05 -5.32
CA PHE A 146 21.34 -1.90 -6.53
C PHE A 146 20.95 -0.68 -7.37
N SER A 147 19.78 -0.08 -7.11
CA SER A 147 19.33 1.16 -7.76
C SER A 147 19.85 2.43 -7.09
N PHE A 148 20.15 2.40 -5.79
CA PHE A 148 20.57 3.55 -5.00
C PHE A 148 21.81 3.24 -4.14
N ARG A 149 23.02 3.41 -4.70
CA ARG A 149 24.24 3.45 -3.87
C ARG A 149 25.25 4.47 -4.40
N ASN A 150 25.48 5.50 -3.58
CA ASN A 150 26.57 6.51 -3.63
C ASN A 150 26.64 7.46 -4.84
N GLY A 151 25.73 8.45 -4.88
CA GLY A 151 26.02 9.80 -5.40
C GLY A 151 26.22 9.98 -6.92
N GLN A 152 26.28 8.89 -7.65
CA GLN A 152 26.18 8.79 -9.10
C GLN A 152 25.21 7.63 -9.35
N GLU A 153 24.17 7.84 -10.16
CA GLU A 153 23.32 6.77 -10.69
C GLU A 153 24.22 5.59 -11.08
N LEU A 154 24.09 4.41 -10.47
CA LEU A 154 25.12 3.36 -10.60
C LEU A 154 24.66 2.29 -11.58
N ILE A 155 25.49 2.00 -12.59
CA ILE A 155 25.46 0.92 -13.59
C ILE A 155 24.11 0.68 -14.26
N LEU A 156 23.06 0.23 -13.56
CA LEU A 156 21.76 -0.04 -14.15
C LEU A 156 21.12 1.24 -14.68
N MET A 157 21.05 2.30 -13.86
CA MET A 157 20.52 3.60 -14.28
C MET A 157 21.47 4.34 -15.24
N GLN A 158 22.79 4.08 -15.19
CA GLN A 158 23.76 4.59 -16.16
C GLN A 158 23.73 3.88 -17.52
N LEU A 159 23.27 2.63 -17.55
CA LEU A 159 23.08 1.84 -18.77
C LEU A 159 21.72 2.11 -19.45
N LEU A 160 20.82 2.74 -18.70
CA LEU A 160 19.47 3.08 -19.12
C LEU A 160 19.44 4.58 -19.46
N ASP A 161 18.72 4.96 -20.50
CA ASP A 161 18.47 6.39 -20.75
C ASP A 161 17.65 6.99 -19.58
N ASP A 162 17.71 8.32 -19.37
CA ASP A 162 16.96 9.03 -18.30
C ASP A 162 15.47 8.60 -18.24
N HIS A 163 14.87 8.35 -19.41
CA HIS A 163 13.48 7.92 -19.55
C HIS A 163 13.26 6.48 -19.08
N GLU A 164 14.24 5.61 -19.31
CA GLU A 164 14.22 4.21 -18.91
C GLU A 164 14.46 4.06 -17.39
N GLY A 165 15.29 4.91 -16.80
CA GLY A 165 15.50 4.99 -15.35
C GLY A 165 14.23 5.37 -14.59
N VAL A 166 13.52 6.40 -15.06
CA VAL A 166 12.22 6.82 -14.48
C VAL A 166 11.16 5.73 -14.64
N PHE A 167 11.09 5.07 -15.80
CA PHE A 167 10.19 3.94 -16.01
C PHE A 167 10.48 2.79 -15.03
N PHE A 168 11.75 2.44 -14.85
CA PHE A 168 12.15 1.39 -13.94
C PHE A 168 11.77 1.70 -12.48
N PHE A 169 12.02 2.92 -12.01
CA PHE A 169 11.67 3.33 -10.66
C PHE A 169 10.15 3.33 -10.42
N THR A 170 9.37 3.86 -11.36
CA THR A 170 7.90 3.84 -11.26
C THR A 170 7.33 2.43 -11.33
N PHE A 171 7.98 1.51 -12.06
CA PHE A 171 7.63 0.10 -12.06
C PHE A 171 7.93 -0.58 -10.71
N LEU A 172 9.04 -0.27 -10.05
CA LEU A 172 9.32 -0.77 -8.68
C LEU A 172 8.30 -0.25 -7.67
N MET A 173 7.93 1.04 -7.74
CA MET A 173 6.88 1.60 -6.91
C MET A 173 5.56 0.86 -7.14
N TYR A 174 5.21 0.58 -8.39
CA TYR A 174 4.01 -0.17 -8.74
C TYR A 174 4.00 -1.58 -8.13
N LEU A 175 5.12 -2.31 -8.19
CA LEU A 175 5.26 -3.61 -7.54
C LEU A 175 5.10 -3.51 -6.01
N GLY A 176 5.68 -2.49 -5.38
CA GLY A 176 5.47 -2.19 -3.96
C GLY A 176 4.00 -1.88 -3.64
N GLY A 177 3.33 -1.11 -4.49
CA GLY A 177 1.91 -0.78 -4.37
C GLY A 177 1.00 -1.99 -4.46
N LEU A 178 1.27 -2.91 -5.39
CA LEU A 178 0.58 -4.19 -5.49
C LEU A 178 0.76 -5.01 -4.21
N PHE A 179 1.96 -5.06 -3.67
CA PHE A 179 2.26 -5.84 -2.47
C PHE A 179 1.57 -5.28 -1.22
N LEU A 180 1.61 -3.96 -1.00
CA LEU A 180 0.85 -3.34 0.10
C LEU A 180 -0.65 -3.59 -0.03
N SER A 181 -1.18 -3.47 -1.25
CA SER A 181 -2.58 -3.74 -1.55
C SER A 181 -2.93 -5.20 -1.24
N PHE A 182 -2.08 -6.15 -1.61
CA PHE A 182 -2.22 -7.57 -1.31
C PHE A 182 -2.25 -7.85 0.20
N LEU A 183 -1.28 -7.32 0.94
CA LEU A 183 -1.17 -7.52 2.40
C LEU A 183 -2.34 -6.91 3.16
N SER A 184 -2.89 -5.79 2.70
CA SER A 184 -3.96 -5.08 3.40
C SER A 184 -5.13 -6.02 3.75
N PHE A 185 -5.52 -6.93 2.86
CA PHE A 185 -6.67 -7.82 3.05
C PHE A 185 -6.50 -8.84 4.19
N ALA A 186 -5.26 -9.13 4.61
CA ALA A 186 -5.02 -9.93 5.81
C ALA A 186 -5.63 -9.27 7.06
N LEU A 187 -5.65 -7.94 7.09
CA LEU A 187 -6.13 -7.13 8.22
C LEU A 187 -7.66 -7.05 8.30
N LEU A 188 -8.40 -7.66 7.36
CA LEU A 188 -9.86 -7.68 7.42
C LEU A 188 -10.42 -8.80 8.30
N LYS A 189 -9.59 -9.74 8.78
CA LYS A 189 -9.98 -10.80 9.70
C LYS A 189 -10.49 -10.20 11.02
N LYS A 190 -11.60 -10.71 11.56
CA LYS A 190 -12.12 -10.25 12.86
C LYS A 190 -11.30 -10.91 13.99
N PRO A 191 -11.07 -10.21 15.11
CA PRO A 191 -10.35 -10.78 16.27
C PRO A 191 -10.98 -12.08 16.78
N GLU A 192 -12.32 -12.17 16.76
CA GLU A 192 -13.10 -13.34 17.19
C GLU A 192 -12.82 -14.60 16.36
N ASP A 193 -12.36 -14.43 15.12
CA ASP A 193 -12.10 -15.53 14.18
C ASP A 193 -10.62 -15.98 14.21
N ILE A 194 -9.79 -15.37 15.05
CA ILE A 194 -8.37 -15.71 15.24
C ILE A 194 -8.32 -16.74 16.38
N LYS A 195 -7.97 -17.98 16.03
CA LYS A 195 -7.78 -19.10 16.97
C LYS A 195 -6.32 -19.47 17.05
#